data_AF-D3S0B8-F1
#
_entry.id   AF-D3S0B8-F1
#
_cell.length_a   1.000
_cell.length_b   1.000
_cell.length_c   1.000
_cell.angle_alpha   90.00
_cell.angle_beta   90.00
_cell.angle_gamma   90.00
#
_symmetry.space_group_name_H-M   'P 1'
#
loop_
_entity.id
_entity.type
_entity.pdbx_description
1 polymer ?
#
loop_
_entity_poly.entity_id
_entity_poly.type
_entity_poly.pdbx_seq_one_letter_code
_entity_poly.pdbx_strand_id
1 'polypeptide(L)'
;MKCPHCGQYIENTLWEALQPYKDRSGKVVITNIDAVLEVGPRIVAIFEEKNGHLRIRGYQAVTLKKIARCLRVPLFYIEREGDQVKLYEYDTSQKVESSPFLKASQLLPVFSGSVEEFGEYIFSRFISQAPPSREENPLGGGRGGRKR
;
A
#
# COMPACT_ATOMS: atom_id res chain seq x y z
N MET A 1 11.69 2.67 -6.15
CA MET A 1 11.46 3.98 -6.81
C MET A 1 12.78 4.69 -7.05
N LYS A 2 12.89 5.55 -8.07
CA LYS A 2 14.02 6.48 -8.22
C LYS A 2 13.59 7.85 -7.72
N CYS A 3 14.47 8.54 -7.01
CA CYS A 3 14.24 9.92 -6.62
C CYS A 3 14.13 10.77 -7.89
N PRO A 4 13.03 11.50 -8.13
CA PRO A 4 12.86 12.30 -9.33
C PRO A 4 13.84 13.48 -9.40
N HIS A 5 14.43 13.88 -8.27
CA HIS A 5 15.41 14.97 -8.21
C HIS A 5 16.85 14.52 -8.52
N CYS A 6 17.29 13.35 -8.04
CA CYS A 6 18.68 12.92 -8.21
C CYS A 6 18.86 11.67 -9.09
N GLY A 7 17.77 11.06 -9.57
CA GLY A 7 17.79 9.88 -10.44
C GLY A 7 18.32 8.60 -9.77
N GLN A 8 18.83 8.70 -8.55
CA GLN A 8 19.24 7.56 -7.74
C GLN A 8 18.03 6.74 -7.37
N TYR A 9 18.20 5.42 -7.28
CA TYR A 9 17.19 4.63 -6.60
C TYR A 9 17.02 5.19 -5.19
N ILE A 10 15.79 5.27 -4.70
CA ILE A 10 15.48 5.40 -3.28
C ILE A 10 15.84 4.04 -2.66
N GLU A 11 17.09 3.63 -2.82
CA GLU A 11 17.73 2.63 -2.02
C GLU A 11 18.14 3.36 -0.75
N ASN A 12 17.45 2.93 0.29
CA ASN A 12 17.19 3.66 1.52
C ASN A 12 18.50 3.96 2.25
N THR A 13 18.71 5.21 2.70
CA THR A 13 19.70 5.53 3.75
C THR A 13 19.61 4.54 4.92
N LEU A 14 18.40 4.05 5.22
CA LEU A 14 18.15 3.00 6.20
C LEU A 14 18.75 1.63 5.81
N TRP A 15 18.71 1.24 4.53
CA TRP A 15 19.32 0.00 4.05
C TRP A 15 20.84 0.08 4.15
N GLU A 16 21.44 1.18 3.69
CA GLU A 16 22.88 1.42 3.81
C GLU A 16 23.33 1.45 5.27
N ALA A 17 22.61 2.17 6.14
CA ALA A 17 22.90 2.24 7.57
C ALA A 17 22.82 0.86 8.26
N LEU A 18 21.98 -0.04 7.77
CA LEU A 18 21.78 -1.37 8.34
C LEU A 18 22.67 -2.47 7.73
N GLN A 19 23.39 -2.18 6.63
CA GLN A 19 24.31 -3.13 5.99
C GLN A 19 25.30 -3.79 6.97
N PRO A 20 25.99 -3.04 7.87
CA PRO A 20 26.97 -3.64 8.79
C PRO A 20 26.39 -4.65 9.79
N TYR A 21 25.06 -4.69 9.96
CA TYR A 21 24.37 -5.51 10.95
C TYR A 21 23.61 -6.69 10.35
N LYS A 22 23.60 -6.80 9.02
CA LYS A 22 22.84 -7.81 8.29
C LYS A 22 23.26 -9.24 8.65
N ASP A 23 24.58 -9.48 8.68
CA ASP A 23 25.15 -10.79 8.99
C ASP A 23 25.27 -11.08 10.49
N ARG A 24 25.11 -10.04 11.33
CA ARG A 24 25.24 -10.15 12.80
C ARG A 24 23.93 -10.55 13.48
N SER A 25 22.79 -10.31 12.84
CA SER A 25 21.48 -10.51 13.49
C SER A 25 20.52 -11.41 12.72
N GLY A 26 20.73 -11.66 11.42
CA GLY A 26 19.90 -12.54 10.58
C GLY A 26 18.40 -12.24 10.55
N LYS A 27 17.94 -11.19 11.24
CA LYS A 27 16.54 -10.93 11.61
C LYS A 27 16.04 -9.55 11.18
N VAL A 28 16.87 -8.75 10.52
CA VAL A 28 16.48 -7.44 10.01
C VAL A 28 15.73 -7.63 8.70
N VAL A 29 14.44 -7.26 8.70
CA VAL A 29 13.61 -7.23 7.50
C VAL A 29 13.34 -5.77 7.15
N ILE A 30 13.79 -5.38 5.96
CA ILE A 30 13.47 -4.07 5.37
C ILE A 30 12.61 -4.38 4.14
N THR A 31 11.40 -3.81 4.11
CA THR A 31 10.50 -3.93 2.98
C THR A 31 9.94 -2.57 2.62
N ASN A 32 9.82 -2.33 1.32
CA ASN A 32 9.05 -1.23 0.82
C ASN A 32 7.57 -1.66 0.70
N ILE A 33 6.70 -0.65 0.66
CA ILE A 33 5.31 -0.78 0.25
C ILE A 33 5.23 -0.11 -1.13
N ASP A 34 4.72 -0.80 -2.15
CA ASP A 34 4.68 -0.23 -3.50
C ASP A 34 3.70 0.96 -3.60
N ALA A 35 2.51 0.82 -3.01
CA ALA A 35 1.55 1.92 -2.94
C ALA A 35 0.66 1.87 -1.69
N VAL A 36 0.25 3.05 -1.26
CA VAL A 36 -0.78 3.26 -0.24
C VAL A 36 -1.85 4.13 -0.85
N LEU A 37 -3.12 3.74 -0.71
CA LEU A 37 -4.23 4.58 -1.11
C LEU A 37 -4.73 5.38 0.09
N GLU A 38 -4.70 6.70 -0.05
CA GLU A 38 -5.23 7.65 0.91
C GLU A 38 -6.47 8.34 0.33
N VAL A 39 -7.50 8.47 1.18
CA VAL A 39 -8.75 9.14 0.84
C VAL A 39 -9.06 10.14 1.94
N GLY A 40 -8.85 11.42 1.64
CA GLY A 40 -8.83 12.48 2.66
C GLY A 40 -7.71 12.22 3.69
N PRO A 41 -7.98 12.31 5.00
CA PRO A 41 -6.96 12.12 6.05
C PRO A 41 -6.76 10.64 6.45
N ARG A 42 -7.22 9.67 5.65
CA ARG A 42 -7.21 8.25 6.02
C ARG A 42 -6.53 7.41 4.96
N ILE A 43 -5.59 6.56 5.39
CA ILE A 43 -5.15 5.41 4.61
C ILE A 43 -6.32 4.42 4.56
N VAL A 44 -6.67 3.96 3.36
CA VAL A 44 -7.81 3.05 3.14
C VAL A 44 -7.39 1.69 2.58
N ALA A 45 -6.21 1.59 1.96
CA ALA A 45 -5.69 0.33 1.45
C ALA A 45 -4.17 0.39 1.24
N ILE A 46 -3.53 -0.78 1.29
CA ILE A 46 -2.13 -0.99 0.95
C ILE A 46 -2.06 -1.90 -0.28
N PHE A 47 -1.18 -1.59 -1.22
CA PHE A 47 -0.98 -2.36 -2.43
C PHE A 47 0.48 -2.76 -2.59
N GLU A 48 0.69 -3.98 -3.04
CA GLU A 48 1.98 -4.49 -3.49
C GLU A 48 1.81 -5.01 -4.92
N GLU A 49 2.61 -4.51 -5.85
CA GLU A 49 2.55 -4.88 -7.26
C GLU A 49 3.61 -5.93 -7.59
N LYS A 50 3.24 -6.86 -8.46
CA LYS A 50 4.12 -7.87 -9.02
C LYS A 50 3.98 -7.87 -10.54
N ASN A 51 5.07 -7.55 -11.21
CA ASN A 51 5.14 -7.62 -12.68
C ASN A 51 5.29 -9.10 -13.11
N GLY A 52 4.33 -9.58 -13.91
CA GLY A 52 4.34 -10.94 -14.46
C GLY A 52 3.72 -11.98 -13.52
N HIS A 53 4.43 -12.40 -12.48
CA HIS A 53 3.98 -13.49 -11.59
C HIS A 53 3.98 -13.09 -10.11
N LEU A 54 2.93 -13.51 -9.40
CA LEU A 54 2.82 -13.40 -7.94
C LEU A 54 3.85 -14.24 -7.19
N ARG A 55 5.07 -13.71 -7.07
CA ARG A 55 6.13 -14.22 -6.21
C ARG A 55 6.37 -13.26 -5.05
N ILE A 56 5.62 -13.46 -3.97
CA ILE A 56 5.74 -12.65 -2.76
C ILE A 56 6.59 -13.40 -1.76
N ARG A 57 7.67 -12.78 -1.27
CA ARG A 57 8.52 -13.40 -0.24
C ARG A 57 7.77 -13.48 1.10
N GLY A 58 7.88 -14.59 1.81
CA GLY A 58 7.12 -14.85 3.04
C GLY A 58 7.32 -13.77 4.11
N TYR A 59 8.56 -13.32 4.34
CA TYR A 59 8.86 -12.26 5.31
C TYR A 59 8.27 -10.89 4.91
N GLN A 60 8.17 -10.62 3.61
CA GLN A 60 7.53 -9.40 3.10
C GLN A 60 6.03 -9.47 3.36
N ALA A 61 5.39 -10.59 3.01
CA ALA A 61 3.98 -10.82 3.31
C ALA A 61 3.68 -10.68 4.82
N VAL A 62 4.51 -11.26 5.70
CA VAL A 62 4.38 -11.09 7.16
C VAL A 62 4.46 -9.62 7.56
N THR A 63 5.39 -8.87 6.98
CA THR A 63 5.61 -7.46 7.36
C THR A 63 4.46 -6.59 6.89
N LEU A 64 4.08 -6.70 5.61
CA LEU A 64 2.94 -5.98 5.03
C LEU A 64 1.64 -6.33 5.75
N LYS A 65 1.42 -7.60 6.07
CA LYS A 65 0.29 -8.07 6.88
C LYS A 65 0.23 -7.36 8.23
N LYS A 66 1.36 -7.27 8.94
CA LYS A 66 1.41 -6.59 10.26
C LYS A 66 1.06 -5.12 10.13
N ILE A 67 1.57 -4.43 9.10
CA ILE A 67 1.29 -3.02 8.84
C ILE A 67 -0.21 -2.83 8.53
N ALA A 68 -0.77 -3.61 7.60
CA ALA A 68 -2.18 -3.56 7.24
C ALA A 68 -3.09 -3.77 8.45
N ARG A 69 -2.78 -4.75 9.31
CA ARG A 69 -3.51 -5.01 10.56
C ARG A 69 -3.41 -3.85 11.56
N CYS A 70 -2.24 -3.23 11.69
CA CYS A 70 -2.05 -2.07 12.58
C CYS A 70 -2.86 -0.86 12.10
N LEU A 71 -2.88 -0.63 10.79
CA LEU A 71 -3.65 0.45 10.17
C LEU A 71 -5.14 0.12 10.01
N ARG A 72 -5.54 -1.14 10.22
CA ARG A 72 -6.90 -1.66 10.02
C ARG A 72 -7.41 -1.44 8.60
N VAL A 73 -6.55 -1.70 7.62
CA VAL A 73 -6.86 -1.57 6.19
C VAL A 73 -6.59 -2.88 5.46
N PRO A 74 -7.27 -3.15 4.33
CA PRO A 74 -6.95 -4.28 3.47
C PRO A 74 -5.54 -4.18 2.87
N LEU A 75 -4.94 -5.35 2.66
CA LEU A 75 -3.70 -5.52 1.90
C LEU A 75 -4.04 -6.22 0.60
N PHE A 76 -3.69 -5.58 -0.51
CA PHE A 76 -3.87 -6.13 -1.85
C PHE A 76 -2.55 -6.44 -2.53
N TYR A 77 -2.59 -7.50 -3.33
CA TYR A 77 -1.54 -7.81 -4.29
C TYR A 77 -2.08 -7.63 -5.71
N ILE A 78 -1.33 -6.89 -6.52
CA ILE A 78 -1.63 -6.66 -7.92
C ILE A 78 -0.72 -7.55 -8.76
N GLU A 79 -1.32 -8.35 -9.64
CA GLU A 79 -0.61 -8.98 -10.76
C GLU A 79 -1.00 -8.25 -12.04
N ARG A 80 0.00 -7.76 -12.77
CA ARG A 80 -0.20 -7.03 -14.02
C ARG A 80 0.56 -7.68 -15.17
N GLU A 81 -0.16 -7.89 -16.28
CA GLU A 81 0.38 -8.35 -17.55
C GLU A 81 -0.17 -7.48 -18.69
N GLY A 82 0.64 -6.53 -19.17
CA GLY A 82 0.19 -5.52 -20.13
C GLY A 82 -0.89 -4.61 -19.55
N ASP A 83 -2.08 -4.65 -20.15
CA ASP A 83 -3.26 -3.91 -19.69
C ASP A 83 -4.16 -4.74 -18.74
N GLN A 84 -3.88 -6.05 -18.58
CA GLN A 84 -4.67 -6.90 -17.70
C GLN A 84 -4.16 -6.80 -16.26
N VAL A 85 -5.10 -6.59 -15.34
CA VAL A 85 -4.90 -6.43 -13.90
C VAL A 85 -5.70 -7.49 -13.17
N LYS A 86 -5.05 -8.21 -12.26
CA LYS A 86 -5.70 -9.07 -11.27
C LYS A 86 -5.39 -8.54 -9.88
N LEU A 87 -6.43 -8.32 -9.09
CA LEU A 87 -6.31 -7.91 -7.70
C LEU A 87 -6.62 -9.09 -6.80
N TYR A 88 -5.74 -9.31 -5.83
CA TYR A 88 -5.90 -10.31 -4.81
C TYR A 88 -5.95 -9.66 -3.44
N GLU A 89 -6.95 -10.02 -2.64
CA GLU A 89 -7.01 -9.61 -1.25
C GLU A 89 -6.29 -10.62 -0.36
N TYR A 90 -5.42 -10.12 0.49
CA TYR A 90 -4.71 -10.93 1.47
C TYR A 90 -5.47 -10.99 2.78
N ASP A 91 -5.86 -12.18 3.21
CA ASP A 91 -6.44 -12.37 4.53
C ASP A 91 -5.39 -12.06 5.62
N THR A 92 -5.55 -10.92 6.29
CA THR A 92 -4.63 -10.46 7.34
C THR A 92 -4.79 -11.24 8.66
N SER A 93 -5.72 -12.18 8.74
CA SER A 93 -5.86 -13.11 9.87
C SER A 93 -5.09 -14.42 9.66
N GLN A 94 -4.90 -14.86 8.40
CA GLN A 94 -4.31 -16.16 8.08
C GLN A 94 -2.88 -16.33 8.62
N LYS A 95 -2.51 -17.52 9.11
CA LYS A 95 -1.11 -17.78 9.52
C LYS A 95 -0.21 -17.79 8.29
N VAL A 96 0.91 -17.05 8.35
CA VAL A 96 1.92 -17.13 7.29
C VAL A 96 2.80 -18.34 7.58
N GLU A 97 2.79 -19.31 6.67
CA GLU A 97 3.70 -20.46 6.75
C GLU A 97 5.14 -19.96 6.59
N SER A 98 6.11 -20.65 7.20
CA SER A 98 7.54 -20.38 7.07
C SER A 98 8.11 -20.68 5.68
N SER A 99 7.24 -20.79 4.67
CA SER A 99 7.61 -20.91 3.27
C SER A 99 8.36 -19.64 2.83
N PRO A 100 9.41 -19.76 1.99
CA PRO A 100 10.12 -18.61 1.44
C PRO A 100 9.21 -17.72 0.60
N PHE A 101 8.12 -18.26 0.06
CA PHE A 101 7.14 -17.54 -0.73
C PHE A 101 5.71 -17.81 -0.28
N LEU A 102 4.86 -16.79 -0.40
CA LEU A 102 3.42 -16.93 -0.27
C LEU A 102 2.88 -17.77 -1.43
N LYS A 103 2.02 -18.74 -1.13
CA LYS A 103 1.36 -19.55 -2.17
C LYS A 103 0.23 -18.73 -2.80
N ALA A 104 0.06 -18.80 -4.12
CA ALA A 104 -1.06 -18.16 -4.79
C ALA A 104 -2.43 -18.66 -4.28
N SER A 105 -2.51 -19.90 -3.78
CA SER A 105 -3.72 -20.45 -3.14
C SER A 105 -4.13 -19.74 -1.85
N GLN A 106 -3.27 -18.90 -1.28
CA GLN A 106 -3.54 -18.09 -0.07
C GLN A 106 -4.07 -16.69 -0.41
N LEU A 107 -4.27 -16.42 -1.69
CA LEU A 107 -4.73 -15.15 -2.24
C LEU A 107 -6.13 -15.33 -2.81
N LEU A 108 -7.06 -14.47 -2.40
CA LEU A 108 -8.42 -14.48 -2.92
C LEU A 108 -8.52 -13.46 -4.05
N PRO A 109 -8.78 -13.86 -5.31
CA PRO A 109 -9.00 -12.91 -6.38
C PRO A 109 -10.28 -12.14 -6.09
N VAL A 110 -10.19 -10.82 -6.09
CA VAL A 110 -11.32 -9.90 -5.81
C VAL A 110 -11.65 -9.00 -6.98
N PHE A 111 -10.77 -8.95 -7.99
CA PHE A 111 -10.99 -8.23 -9.24
C PHE A 111 -10.10 -8.81 -10.35
N SER A 112 -10.60 -8.79 -11.59
CA SER A 112 -9.85 -9.04 -12.81
C SER A 112 -10.44 -8.19 -13.92
N GLY A 113 -9.60 -7.45 -14.66
CA GLY A 113 -10.05 -6.57 -15.73
C GLY A 113 -8.91 -5.73 -16.32
N SER A 114 -9.24 -4.73 -17.13
CA SER A 114 -8.29 -3.74 -17.65
C SER A 114 -7.81 -2.75 -16.59
N VAL A 115 -6.80 -1.93 -16.91
CA VAL A 115 -6.39 -0.82 -16.05
C VAL A 115 -7.51 0.20 -15.86
N GLU A 116 -8.33 0.43 -16.89
CA GLU A 116 -9.48 1.35 -16.82
C GLU A 116 -10.56 0.80 -15.86
N GLU A 117 -10.96 -0.47 -16.03
CA GLU A 117 -11.91 -1.14 -15.14
C GLU A 117 -11.38 -1.21 -13.70
N PHE A 118 -10.06 -1.34 -13.52
CA PHE A 118 -9.44 -1.29 -12.20
C PHE A 118 -9.58 0.10 -11.56
N GLY A 119 -9.46 1.17 -12.34
CA GLY A 119 -9.71 2.53 -11.90
C GLY A 119 -11.14 2.72 -11.38
N GLU A 120 -12.12 2.24 -12.15
CA GLU A 120 -13.54 2.27 -11.75
C GLU A 120 -13.80 1.44 -10.48
N TYR A 121 -13.16 0.27 -10.38
CA TYR A 121 -13.24 -0.57 -9.19
C TYR A 121 -12.71 0.15 -7.94
N ILE A 122 -11.54 0.79 -8.02
CA ILE A 122 -10.97 1.55 -6.91
C ILE A 122 -11.86 2.73 -6.54
N PHE A 123 -12.39 3.45 -7.55
CA PHE A 123 -13.30 4.55 -7.32
C PHE A 123 -14.55 4.09 -6.56
N SER A 124 -15.21 3.05 -7.06
CA SER A 124 -16.41 2.48 -6.45
C SER A 124 -16.15 1.99 -5.02
N ARG A 125 -15.09 1.21 -4.81
CA ARG A 125 -14.81 0.54 -3.52
C ARG A 125 -14.30 1.47 -2.43
N PHE A 126 -13.51 2.49 -2.77
CA PHE A 126 -12.80 3.30 -1.77
C PHE A 126 -13.10 4.80 -1.84
N ILE A 127 -13.33 5.35 -3.03
CA ILE A 127 -13.37 6.81 -3.23
C ILE A 127 -14.81 7.34 -3.19
N SER A 128 -15.76 6.63 -3.79
CA SER A 128 -17.16 7.08 -3.94
C SER A 128 -17.87 7.30 -2.59
N GLN A 129 -17.42 6.59 -1.56
CA GLN A 129 -17.95 6.67 -0.19
C GLN A 129 -17.16 7.63 0.71
N ALA A 130 -16.16 8.32 0.14
CA ALA A 130 -15.35 9.28 0.89
C ALA A 130 -16.23 10.44 1.37
N PRO A 131 -16.13 10.84 2.65
CA PRO A 131 -16.74 12.09 3.07
C PRO A 131 -16.12 13.22 2.24
N PRO A 132 -16.91 14.20 1.77
CA PRO A 132 -16.39 15.32 0.99
C PRO A 132 -15.25 15.96 1.77
N SER A 133 -14.11 16.19 1.11
CA SER A 133 -13.04 16.98 1.69
C SER A 133 -13.66 18.30 2.11
N ARG A 134 -13.52 18.68 3.39
CA ARG A 134 -13.87 20.03 3.81
C ARG A 134 -13.08 20.94 2.89
N GLU A 135 -13.76 21.65 2.01
CA GLU A 135 -13.16 22.80 1.34
C GLU A 135 -12.58 23.64 2.47
N GLU A 136 -11.27 23.83 2.45
CA GLU A 136 -10.66 24.88 3.25
C GLU A 136 -11.38 26.15 2.81
N ASN A 137 -12.29 26.66 3.64
CA ASN A 137 -12.95 27.95 3.40
C ASN A 137 -11.83 28.94 3.05
N PRO A 138 -11.69 29.35 1.77
CA PRO A 138 -10.86 30.49 1.49
C PRO A 138 -11.75 31.64 1.92
N LEU A 139 -11.57 32.13 3.15
CA LEU A 139 -11.88 33.49 3.60
C LEU A 139 -11.78 33.55 5.13
N GLY A 140 -10.58 33.88 5.61
CA GLY A 140 -10.46 34.82 6.73
C GLY A 140 -11.03 36.18 6.32
N GLY A 141 -12.35 36.28 6.24
CA GLY A 141 -13.10 37.52 6.05
C GLY A 141 -13.69 37.92 7.38
N GLY A 142 -13.15 38.97 8.00
CA GLY A 142 -13.47 39.39 9.35
C GLY A 142 -14.82 40.10 9.54
N ARG A 143 -14.89 40.75 10.72
CA ARG A 143 -15.96 41.55 11.34
C ARG A 143 -16.94 40.71 12.18
N GLY A 144 -17.24 41.05 13.43
CA GLY A 144 -16.89 42.22 14.21
C GLY A 144 -17.72 42.23 15.51
N GLY A 145 -17.17 42.89 16.53
CA GLY A 145 -17.92 43.57 17.59
C GLY A 145 -18.95 42.78 18.39
N ARG A 146 -18.54 42.25 19.55
CA ARG A 146 -19.47 42.07 20.67
C ARG A 146 -19.35 43.28 21.60
N LYS A 147 -20.29 44.22 21.46
CA LYS A 147 -20.69 45.13 22.54
C LYS A 147 -22.10 44.73 22.98
N ARG A 148 -22.17 44.16 24.18
CA ARG A 148 -23.08 44.47 25.30
C ARG A 148 -23.06 43.29 26.25
#